data_AF-A0A2J6PFH9-F1
#
_entry.id   AF-A0A2J6PFH9-F1
#
_cell.length_a   1.000
_cell.length_b   1.000
_cell.length_c   1.000
_cell.angle_alpha   90.00
_cell.angle_beta   90.00
_cell.angle_gamma   90.00
#
_symmetry.space_group_name_H-M   'P 1'
#
loop_
_entity.id
_entity.type
_entity.pdbx_description
1 polymer ?
#
loop_
_entity_poly.entity_id
_entity_poly.type
_entity_poly.pdbx_seq_one_letter_code
_entity_poly.pdbx_strand_id
1 'polypeptide(L)'
;IPPRYGPDLKPELRARISELRSIQWSYKRIHAKHPEVSLLAIIKTCQREVTRNNSSLTTPRTGVSRKLSLTDRDYIYDIISFRDPYIKNRDLLHEVNNKVKIRII
;
A
#
# COMPACT_ATOMS: atom_id res chain seq x y z
N ILE A 1 13.27 -12.09 3.88
CA ILE A 1 12.68 -12.49 2.58
C ILE A 1 12.77 -11.28 1.66
N PRO A 2 13.59 -11.30 0.59
CA PRO A 2 13.62 -10.19 -0.35
C PRO A 2 12.23 -10.01 -0.98
N PRO A 3 11.83 -8.77 -1.31
CA PRO A 3 10.55 -8.56 -1.98
C PRO A 3 10.50 -9.41 -3.26
N ARG A 4 9.45 -10.22 -3.40
CA ARG A 4 9.24 -11.10 -4.57
C ARG A 4 9.01 -10.34 -5.88
N TYR A 5 8.97 -9.02 -5.83
CA TYR A 5 8.75 -8.14 -6.98
C TYR A 5 9.84 -7.08 -7.01
N GLY A 6 10.42 -6.90 -8.20
CA GLY A 6 11.36 -5.80 -8.46
C GLY A 6 10.70 -4.42 -8.31
N PRO A 7 11.50 -3.34 -8.41
CA PRO A 7 11.00 -1.98 -8.28
C PRO A 7 9.86 -1.68 -9.26
N ASP A 8 8.92 -0.83 -8.84
CA ASP A 8 7.84 -0.36 -9.71
C ASP A 8 8.40 0.34 -10.95
N LEU A 9 7.70 0.20 -12.08
CA LEU A 9 8.07 0.90 -13.30
C LEU A 9 8.00 2.41 -13.08
N LYS A 10 9.03 3.12 -13.55
CA LYS A 10 9.06 4.58 -13.58
C LYS A 10 7.79 5.12 -14.28
N PRO A 11 7.19 6.23 -13.79
CA PRO A 11 5.99 6.81 -14.40
C PRO A 11 6.15 7.09 -15.91
N GLU A 12 7.31 7.61 -16.32
CA GLU A 12 7.64 7.89 -17.72
C GLU A 12 7.57 6.63 -18.60
N LEU A 13 8.12 5.51 -18.11
CA LEU A 13 8.11 4.24 -18.83
C LEU A 13 6.70 3.66 -18.94
N ARG A 14 5.86 3.87 -17.91
CA ARG A 14 4.44 3.49 -17.94
C ARG A 14 3.67 4.31 -18.97
N ALA A 15 3.88 5.63 -19.02
CA ALA A 15 3.29 6.50 -20.03
C ALA A 15 3.73 6.09 -21.45
N ARG A 16 5.00 5.75 -21.63
CA ARG A 16 5.50 5.28 -22.93
C ARG A 16 4.89 3.96 -23.37
N ILE A 17 4.72 3.00 -22.45
CA ILE A 17 4.05 1.72 -22.74
C ILE A 17 2.57 1.95 -23.11
N SER A 18 1.90 2.84 -22.39
CA SER A 18 0.53 3.30 -22.65
C SER A 18 0.38 3.88 -24.06
N GLU A 19 1.24 4.83 -24.44
CA GLU A 19 1.28 5.43 -25.77
C GLU A 19 1.50 4.37 -26.88
N LEU A 20 2.43 3.44 -26.68
CA LEU A 20 2.66 2.39 -27.67
C LEU A 20 1.43 1.47 -27.80
N ARG A 21 0.73 1.24 -26.69
CA ARG A 21 -0.50 0.45 -26.70
C ARG A 21 -1.65 1.18 -27.40
N SER A 22 -1.77 2.51 -27.27
CA SER A 22 -2.79 3.29 -27.97
C SER A 22 -2.60 3.29 -29.49
N ILE A 23 -1.35 3.21 -29.97
CA ILE A 23 -0.98 3.02 -31.38
C ILE A 23 -1.11 1.52 -31.81
N GLN A 24 -1.82 0.70 -31.03
CA GLN A 24 -2.09 -0.72 -31.31
C GLN A 24 -0.86 -1.61 -31.41
N TRP A 25 0.27 -1.25 -30.77
CA TRP A 25 1.40 -2.19 -30.70
C TRP A 25 1.03 -3.42 -29.86
N SER A 26 1.51 -4.58 -30.29
CA SER A 26 1.37 -5.83 -29.54
C SER A 26 2.34 -5.85 -28.35
N TYR A 27 1.99 -6.55 -27.27
CA TYR A 27 2.84 -6.64 -26.08
C TYR A 27 4.24 -7.17 -26.39
N LYS A 28 4.35 -8.13 -27.32
CA LYS A 28 5.64 -8.67 -27.79
C LYS A 28 6.48 -7.59 -28.49
N ARG A 29 5.85 -6.74 -29.32
CA ARG A 29 6.53 -5.64 -30.01
C ARG A 29 6.99 -4.55 -29.05
N ILE A 30 6.19 -4.26 -28.02
CA ILE A 30 6.56 -3.33 -26.95
C ILE A 30 7.74 -3.88 -26.15
N HIS A 31 7.73 -5.19 -25.82
CA HIS A 31 8.84 -5.84 -25.12
C HIS A 31 10.13 -5.87 -25.96
N ALA A 32 10.02 -6.08 -27.28
CA ALA A 32 11.20 -6.01 -28.16
C ALA A 32 11.84 -4.61 -28.17
N LYS A 33 11.04 -3.54 -27.97
CA LYS A 33 11.52 -2.16 -27.85
C LYS A 33 12.04 -1.83 -26.44
N HIS A 34 11.49 -2.49 -25.42
CA HIS A 34 11.80 -2.31 -24.01
C HIS A 34 12.13 -3.67 -23.35
N PRO A 35 13.25 -4.31 -23.71
CA PRO A 35 13.60 -5.64 -23.22
C PRO A 35 13.91 -5.64 -21.71
N GLU A 36 14.27 -4.49 -21.14
CA GLU A 36 14.47 -4.28 -19.70
C GLU A 36 13.18 -4.46 -18.89
N VAL A 37 12.02 -4.33 -19.53
CA VAL A 37 10.72 -4.50 -18.89
C VAL A 37 10.20 -5.88 -19.21
N SER A 38 9.96 -6.70 -18.18
CA SER A 38 9.32 -8.01 -18.36
C SER A 38 7.97 -7.89 -19.09
N LEU A 39 7.67 -8.86 -19.95
CA LEU A 39 6.40 -8.92 -20.68
C LEU A 39 5.18 -8.84 -19.74
N LEU A 40 5.26 -9.48 -18.58
CA LEU A 40 4.20 -9.45 -17.57
C LEU A 40 3.97 -8.03 -17.03
N ALA A 41 5.04 -7.25 -16.84
CA ALA A 41 4.92 -5.86 -16.39
C ALA A 41 4.29 -4.95 -17.45
N ILE A 42 4.58 -5.17 -18.75
CA ILE A 42 3.90 -4.48 -19.85
C ILE A 42 2.39 -4.77 -19.83
N ILE A 43 2.01 -6.05 -19.76
CA ILE A 43 0.60 -6.46 -19.71
C ILE A 43 -0.11 -5.81 -18.52
N LYS A 44 0.47 -5.91 -17.32
CA LYS A 44 -0.10 -5.32 -16.10
C LYS A 44 -0.20 -3.80 -16.18
N THR A 45 0.75 -3.15 -16.83
CA THR A 45 0.74 -1.69 -17.01
C THR A 45 -0.45 -1.28 -17.87
N CYS A 46 -0.64 -1.90 -19.04
CA CYS A 46 -1.77 -1.64 -19.93
C CYS A 46 -3.13 -1.99 -19.28
N GLN A 47 -3.22 -3.09 -18.54
CA GLN A 47 -4.47 -3.46 -17.85
C GLN A 47 -4.85 -2.46 -16.75
N ARG A 48 -3.87 -2.04 -15.94
CA ARG A 48 -4.11 -1.08 -14.84
C ARG A 48 -4.34 0.35 -15.31
N GLU A 49 -3.91 0.67 -16.53
CA GLU A 49 -4.15 1.97 -17.14
C GLU A 49 -5.64 2.26 -17.29
N VAL A 50 -6.44 1.26 -17.69
CA VAL A 50 -7.91 1.36 -17.75
C VAL A 50 -8.52 1.74 -16.38
N THR A 51 -7.91 1.26 -15.29
CA THR A 51 -8.34 1.58 -13.92
C THR A 51 -7.79 2.92 -13.41
N ARG A 52 -6.78 3.49 -14.08
CA ARG A 52 -6.07 4.72 -13.66
C ARG A 52 -6.70 6.01 -14.17
N ASN A 53 -7.82 5.97 -14.90
CA ASN A 53 -8.48 7.13 -15.54
C ASN A 53 -8.72 8.37 -14.65
N ASN A 54 -8.50 8.32 -13.32
CA ASN A 54 -8.61 9.48 -12.43
C ASN A 54 -7.40 9.75 -11.52
N SER A 55 -6.33 8.96 -11.56
CA SER A 55 -5.15 9.18 -10.71
C SER A 55 -3.92 8.48 -11.25
N SER A 56 -2.94 9.26 -11.74
CA SER A 56 -1.62 8.77 -12.18
C SER A 56 -0.77 8.17 -11.05
N LEU A 57 -1.27 8.19 -9.82
CA LEU A 57 -0.59 7.73 -8.62
C LEU A 57 -0.70 6.21 -8.48
N THR A 58 0.44 5.57 -8.24
CA THR A 58 0.47 4.22 -7.66
C THR A 58 -0.21 4.30 -6.31
N THR A 59 -1.30 3.54 -6.12
CA THR A 59 -1.87 3.41 -4.78
C THR A 59 -0.82 2.76 -3.88
N PRO A 60 -0.40 3.41 -2.78
CA PRO A 60 0.50 2.77 -1.84
C PRO A 60 -0.18 1.49 -1.35
N ARG A 61 0.62 0.45 -1.06
CA ARG A 61 0.09 -0.79 -0.51
C ARG A 61 -0.72 -0.41 0.73
N THR A 62 -2.02 -0.70 0.72
CA THR A 62 -2.82 -0.58 1.92
C THR A 62 -2.19 -1.50 2.95
N GLY A 63 -1.56 -0.90 3.96
CA GLY A 63 -0.99 -1.65 5.07
C GLY A 63 -2.07 -2.47 5.76
N VAL A 64 -1.66 -3.41 6.61
CA VAL A 64 -2.60 -4.11 7.48
C VAL A 64 -3.37 -3.06 8.29
N SER A 65 -4.70 -3.21 8.35
CA SER A 65 -5.54 -2.35 9.18
C SER A 65 -5.02 -2.35 10.62
N ARG A 66 -5.02 -1.17 11.25
CA ARG A 66 -4.60 -1.07 12.65
C ARG A 66 -5.60 -1.86 13.51
N LYS A 67 -5.08 -2.67 14.43
CA LYS A 67 -5.89 -3.51 15.33
C LYS A 67 -6.79 -2.71 16.28
N LEU A 68 -6.36 -1.50 16.66
CA LEU A 68 -7.18 -0.56 17.42
C LEU A 68 -8.00 0.30 16.47
N SER A 69 -9.31 0.36 16.70
CA SER A 69 -10.21 1.29 16.03
C SER A 69 -9.89 2.74 16.40
N LEU A 70 -10.55 3.70 15.76
CA LEU A 70 -10.41 5.11 16.15
C LEU A 70 -11.00 5.35 17.54
N THR A 71 -12.21 4.81 17.79
CA THR A 71 -12.88 4.88 19.10
C THR A 71 -12.04 4.30 20.22
N ASP A 72 -11.35 3.16 19.99
CA ASP A 72 -10.46 2.57 21.00
C ASP A 72 -9.29 3.51 21.37
N ARG A 73 -8.80 4.32 20.42
CA ARG A 73 -7.70 5.26 20.67
C ARG A 73 -8.17 6.50 21.40
N ASP A 74 -9.33 7.02 21.03
CA ASP A 74 -9.92 8.18 21.71
C ASP A 74 -10.23 7.82 23.16
N TYR A 75 -10.76 6.61 23.41
CA TYR A 75 -10.98 6.10 24.76
C TYR A 75 -9.68 5.95 25.57
N ILE A 76 -8.61 5.41 24.97
CA ILE A 76 -7.29 5.36 25.62
C ILE A 76 -6.79 6.76 25.96
N TYR A 77 -6.95 7.71 25.04
CA TYR A 77 -6.52 9.09 25.23
C TYR A 77 -7.27 9.74 26.41
N ASP A 78 -8.58 9.50 26.51
CA ASP A 78 -9.40 10.04 27.59
C ASP A 78 -9.01 9.47 28.96
N ILE A 79 -8.70 8.16 29.03
CA ILE A 79 -8.25 7.53 30.27
C ILE A 79 -6.94 8.17 30.75
N ILE A 80 -5.96 8.31 29.86
CA ILE A 80 -4.63 8.85 30.22
C ILE A 80 -4.73 10.34 30.57
N SER A 81 -5.55 11.10 29.83
CA SER A 81 -5.59 12.57 29.96
C SER A 81 -6.45 13.05 31.11
N PHE A 82 -7.58 12.36 31.39
CA PHE A 82 -8.60 12.87 32.31
C PHE A 82 -8.87 11.98 33.51
N ARG A 83 -8.53 10.69 33.46
CA ARG A 83 -8.90 9.74 34.51
C ARG A 83 -7.72 9.34 35.38
N ASP A 84 -6.69 8.77 34.78
CA ASP A 84 -5.50 8.30 35.48
C ASP A 84 -4.25 8.42 34.59
N PRO A 85 -3.48 9.51 34.74
CA PRO A 85 -2.23 9.70 34.01
C PRO A 85 -1.13 8.68 34.33
N TYR A 86 -1.25 7.97 35.45
CA TYR A 86 -0.25 7.00 35.92
C TYR A 86 -0.68 5.54 35.67
N ILE A 87 -1.76 5.33 34.88
CA ILE A 87 -2.26 4.01 34.54
C ILE A 87 -1.16 3.14 33.91
N LYS A 88 -1.05 1.89 34.36
CA LYS A 88 -0.07 0.95 33.82
C LYS A 88 -0.55 0.38 32.49
N ASN A 89 0.40 0.07 31.60
CA ASN A 89 0.11 -0.52 30.28
C ASN A 89 -0.74 -1.80 30.35
N ARG A 90 -0.62 -2.62 31.41
CA ARG A 90 -1.44 -3.82 31.59
C ARG A 90 -2.92 -3.47 31.76
N ASP A 91 -3.21 -2.48 32.58
CA ASP A 91 -4.57 -2.08 32.93
C ASP A 91 -5.20 -1.31 31.77
N LEU A 92 -4.42 -0.46 31.10
CA LEU A 92 -4.83 0.20 29.86
C LEU A 92 -5.19 -0.79 28.74
N LEU A 93 -4.49 -1.93 28.65
CA LEU A 93 -4.84 -2.98 27.69
C LEU A 93 -6.12 -3.71 28.05
N HIS A 94 -6.40 -3.89 29.34
CA HIS A 94 -7.66 -4.47 29.80
C HIS A 94 -8.85 -3.61 29.37
N GLU A 95 -8.72 -2.28 29.49
CA GLU A 95 -9.75 -1.31 29.08
C GLU A 95 -10.13 -1.40 27.59
N VAL A 96 -9.20 -1.84 26.74
CA VAL A 96 -9.46 -2.09 25.30
C VAL A 96 -9.57 -3.58 24.93
N ASN A 97 -9.96 -4.42 25.90
CA ASN A 97 -10.17 -5.86 25.73
C ASN A 97 -8.97 -6.60 25.09
N ASN A 98 -7.74 -6.21 25.45
CA ASN A 98 -6.49 -6.87 25.02
C ASN A 98 -6.38 -7.07 23.49
N LYS A 99 -6.99 -6.18 22.68
CA LYS A 99 -6.97 -6.24 21.21
C LYS A 99 -5.55 -6.20 20.62
N VAL A 100 -4.59 -5.68 21.40
CA VAL A 100 -3.17 -5.58 21.03
C VAL A 100 -2.29 -6.16 22.13
N LYS A 101 -1.11 -6.65 21.74
CA LYS A 101 -0.10 -7.16 22.68
C LYS A 101 0.84 -6.03 23.09
N ILE A 102 1.29 -6.04 24.34
CA ILE A 102 2.38 -5.18 24.79
C ILE A 102 3.58 -5.44 23.88
N ARG A 103 4.16 -4.38 23.31
CA ARG A 103 5.46 -4.48 22.67
C ARG A 103 6.50 -4.50 23.78
N ILE A 104 7.12 -5.65 23.98
CA ILE A 104 8.36 -5.75 24.74
C ILE A 104 9.43 -5.21 23.78
N ILE A 105 10.03 -4.08 24.13
CA ILE A 105 11.16 -3.48 23.40
C ILE A 105 12.43 -4.10 23.93
#